data_AF-A0A8T0K894-F1
#
_entry.id   AF-A0A8T0K894-F1
#
_cell.length_a   1.000
_cell.length_b   1.000
_cell.length_c   1.000
_cell.angle_alpha   90.00
_cell.angle_beta   90.00
_cell.angle_gamma   90.00
#
_symmetry.space_group_name_H-M   'P 1'
#
loop_
_entity.id
_entity.type
_entity.pdbx_description
1 polymer ?
#
loop_
_entity_poly.entity_id
_entity_poly.type
_entity_poly.pdbx_seq_one_letter_code
_entity_poly.pdbx_strand_id
1 'polypeptide(L)'
;MAEPSRRRRRRSYGSESTPIARGPNIQGWISDDGKHEEYLQMWKKRKILRQKFVDLNWFTTHQFQFSQQLIEQGVQHLLQLQGSYYPDLVRVFYYNLKSQNGIIYTRVKGIDIILDNDIWTNVAHLPILENTMHVPNDFGDFNKILAYRSFMRNPQQPLPNRRYLLVGNLRMEERVLHYLIVWLLCPRGSNLAQCFEIDLMIMSAITQNIKINWVDLISDTIVRAKRDHHQHNHHNQDYHRDLNVE
;
A
#
# COMPACT_ATOMS: atom_id res chain seq x y z
N MET A 1 65.54 -55.82 -0.45
CA MET A 1 66.16 -54.58 0.07
C MET A 1 65.06 -53.55 0.35
N ALA A 2 65.23 -52.78 1.43
CA ALA A 2 64.53 -51.54 1.81
C ALA A 2 63.14 -51.59 2.49
N GLU A 3 63.21 -51.58 3.84
CA GLU A 3 62.51 -50.80 4.88
C GLU A 3 60.98 -50.51 4.91
N PRO A 4 60.38 -50.49 6.13
CA PRO A 4 58.95 -50.28 6.36
C PRO A 4 58.58 -48.79 6.49
N SER A 5 57.48 -48.37 5.85
CA SER A 5 56.99 -46.98 5.93
C SER A 5 55.88 -46.80 6.97
N ARG A 6 56.14 -45.88 7.90
CA ARG A 6 55.43 -45.56 9.14
C ARG A 6 53.98 -45.10 8.92
N ARG A 7 53.07 -45.63 9.75
CA ARG A 7 51.72 -45.09 10.03
C ARG A 7 51.84 -43.62 10.49
N ARG A 8 51.17 -42.70 9.78
CA ARG A 8 50.78 -41.38 10.31
C ARG A 8 49.27 -41.20 10.13
N ARG A 9 48.53 -41.21 11.24
CA ARG A 9 47.14 -40.74 11.35
C ARG A 9 47.07 -39.32 10.78
N ARG A 10 46.20 -39.08 9.80
CA ARG A 10 45.77 -37.72 9.44
C ARG A 10 44.30 -37.53 9.78
N ARG A 11 44.08 -36.48 10.56
CA ARG A 11 42.86 -36.06 11.23
C ARG A 11 41.77 -35.73 10.23
N SER A 12 40.55 -36.12 10.57
CA SER A 12 39.30 -35.59 10.02
C SER A 12 39.24 -34.09 10.23
N TYR A 13 39.40 -33.31 9.16
CA TYR A 13 38.99 -31.92 9.16
C TYR A 13 37.50 -31.90 8.86
N GLY A 14 36.74 -31.41 9.84
CA GLY A 14 35.30 -31.27 9.75
C GLY A 14 34.93 -30.52 8.48
N SER A 15 33.89 -31.00 7.80
CA SER A 15 33.17 -30.23 6.81
C SER A 15 32.89 -28.87 7.43
N GLU A 16 33.50 -27.82 6.87
CA GLU A 16 33.07 -26.45 7.11
C GLU A 16 31.57 -26.44 6.84
N SER A 17 30.80 -26.27 7.91
CA SER A 17 29.42 -25.86 7.80
C SER A 17 29.47 -24.55 7.03
N THR A 18 29.11 -24.60 5.75
CA THR A 18 28.66 -23.42 5.01
C THR A 18 27.78 -22.64 5.97
N PRO A 19 28.11 -21.38 6.33
CA PRO A 19 27.28 -20.62 7.23
C PRO A 19 25.89 -20.59 6.60
N ILE A 20 24.89 -21.07 7.35
CA ILE A 20 23.50 -20.83 7.00
C ILE A 20 23.43 -19.33 6.71
N ALA A 21 23.10 -18.97 5.48
CA ALA A 21 22.95 -17.58 5.08
C ALA A 21 22.03 -16.93 6.12
N ARG A 22 22.60 -16.12 7.00
CA ARG A 22 21.85 -15.40 8.01
C ARG A 22 20.99 -14.44 7.20
N GLY A 23 19.72 -14.78 7.00
CA GLY A 23 18.72 -13.83 6.55
C GLY A 23 18.82 -12.57 7.43
N PRO A 24 18.40 -11.40 6.92
CA PRO A 24 18.56 -10.13 7.63
C PRO A 24 18.08 -10.31 9.07
N ASN A 25 19.01 -10.19 10.03
CA ASN A 25 18.69 -10.40 11.43
C ASN A 25 17.80 -9.24 11.87
N ILE A 26 16.49 -9.47 11.94
CA ILE A 26 15.48 -8.49 12.35
C ILE A 26 15.71 -8.05 13.81
N GLN A 27 16.53 -8.81 14.58
CA GLN A 27 16.92 -8.41 15.91
C GLN A 27 17.66 -7.07 15.91
N GLY A 28 17.19 -6.15 16.76
CA GLY A 28 17.68 -4.78 16.86
C GLY A 28 17.00 -3.76 15.94
N TRP A 29 16.08 -4.17 15.05
CA TRP A 29 15.32 -3.21 14.22
C TRP A 29 14.15 -2.57 14.97
N ILE A 30 13.73 -3.21 16.06
CA ILE A 30 12.77 -2.71 17.03
C ILE A 30 13.56 -2.55 18.33
N SER A 31 13.68 -1.32 18.80
CA SER A 31 14.56 -0.97 19.93
C SER A 31 13.98 -1.31 21.30
N ASP A 32 12.76 -1.84 21.36
CA ASP A 32 12.02 -2.15 22.59
C ASP A 32 11.70 -3.65 22.60
N ASP A 33 12.24 -4.38 23.57
CA ASP A 33 12.15 -5.85 23.66
C ASP A 33 10.71 -6.35 23.78
N GLY A 34 9.83 -5.62 24.48
CA GLY A 34 8.40 -5.97 24.58
C GLY A 34 7.67 -5.80 23.24
N LYS A 35 8.07 -4.79 22.46
CA LYS A 35 7.59 -4.58 21.09
C LYS A 35 8.16 -5.59 20.09
N HIS A 36 9.35 -6.12 20.36
CA HIS A 36 9.99 -7.08 19.48
C HIS A 36 9.19 -8.39 19.40
N GLU A 37 8.76 -8.92 20.54
CA GLU A 37 7.96 -10.15 20.58
C GLU A 37 6.59 -9.96 19.91
N GLU A 38 5.89 -8.86 20.19
CA GLU A 38 4.62 -8.51 19.54
C GLU A 38 4.77 -8.46 18.01
N TYR A 39 5.84 -7.85 17.50
CA TYR A 39 6.10 -7.80 16.07
C TYR A 39 6.31 -9.19 15.46
N LEU A 40 7.09 -10.06 16.11
CA LEU A 40 7.35 -11.40 15.62
C LEU A 40 6.07 -12.23 15.52
N GLN A 41 5.18 -12.09 16.49
CA GLN A 41 3.90 -12.80 16.53
C GLN A 41 2.89 -12.21 15.53
N MET A 42 2.73 -10.89 15.51
CA MET A 42 1.59 -10.24 14.86
C MET A 42 1.89 -9.60 13.50
N TRP A 43 3.17 -9.33 13.18
CA TRP A 43 3.55 -8.50 12.03
C TRP A 43 4.51 -9.17 11.05
N LYS A 44 5.47 -9.99 11.52
CA LYS A 44 6.52 -10.60 10.67
C LYS A 44 5.98 -11.34 9.45
N LYS A 45 4.85 -12.02 9.57
CA LYS A 45 4.24 -12.80 8.49
C LYS A 45 3.17 -12.04 7.69
N ARG A 46 2.92 -10.76 7.98
CA ARG A 46 1.90 -9.98 7.25
C ARG A 46 2.25 -9.89 5.78
N LYS A 47 1.25 -10.11 4.94
CA LYS A 47 1.36 -9.98 3.49
C LYS A 47 1.52 -8.51 3.14
N ILE A 48 2.49 -8.23 2.27
CA ILE A 48 2.64 -6.91 1.65
C ILE A 48 2.12 -7.04 0.23
N LEU A 49 1.26 -6.11 -0.17
CA LEU A 49 0.80 -6.04 -1.55
C LEU A 49 2.00 -5.80 -2.45
N ARG A 50 2.15 -6.66 -3.47
CA ARG A 50 3.19 -6.45 -4.48
C ARG A 50 2.89 -5.15 -5.20
N GLN A 51 3.88 -4.27 -5.25
CA GLN A 51 3.78 -3.02 -5.99
C GLN A 51 3.44 -3.32 -7.45
N LYS A 52 2.46 -2.57 -7.97
CA LYS A 52 2.16 -2.48 -9.39
C LYS A 52 2.65 -1.12 -9.88
N PHE A 53 2.80 -1.00 -11.17
CA PHE A 53 3.13 0.26 -11.84
C PHE A 53 2.41 0.28 -13.17
N VAL A 54 2.30 1.47 -13.76
CA VAL A 54 1.61 1.67 -15.02
C VAL A 54 2.51 2.40 -16.01
N ASP A 55 2.36 2.10 -17.30
CA ASP A 55 2.90 2.93 -18.37
C ASP A 55 1.83 3.91 -18.83
N LEU A 56 1.85 5.15 -18.32
CA LEU A 56 0.87 6.17 -18.72
C LEU A 56 1.02 6.55 -20.21
N ASN A 57 2.22 6.43 -20.80
CA ASN A 57 2.41 6.73 -22.21
C ASN A 57 1.62 5.76 -23.11
N TRP A 58 1.51 4.49 -22.70
CA TRP A 58 0.65 3.53 -23.38
C TRP A 58 -0.80 4.01 -23.42
N PHE A 59 -1.35 4.49 -22.29
CA PHE A 59 -2.72 5.01 -22.22
C PHE A 59 -2.92 6.28 -23.05
N THR A 60 -1.94 7.19 -23.01
CA THR A 60 -1.96 8.40 -23.86
C THR A 60 -1.98 8.04 -25.34
N THR A 61 -1.15 7.09 -25.77
CA THR A 61 -1.09 6.65 -27.17
C THR A 61 -2.41 6.03 -27.63
N HIS A 62 -3.11 5.32 -26.73
CA HIS A 62 -4.41 4.71 -26.98
C HIS A 62 -5.60 5.64 -26.67
N GLN A 63 -5.36 6.96 -26.55
CA GLN A 63 -6.40 8.00 -26.44
C GLN A 63 -7.28 7.93 -25.19
N PHE A 64 -6.78 7.33 -24.10
CA PHE A 64 -7.43 7.40 -22.80
C PHE A 64 -7.27 8.81 -22.22
N GLN A 65 -8.38 9.51 -22.00
CA GLN A 65 -8.42 10.89 -21.52
C GLN A 65 -7.85 10.98 -20.10
N PHE A 66 -8.15 10.00 -19.24
CA PHE A 66 -7.66 10.02 -17.85
C PHE A 66 -6.12 10.07 -17.77
N SER A 67 -5.39 9.63 -18.79
CA SER A 67 -3.93 9.61 -18.76
C SER A 67 -3.38 11.02 -18.57
N GLN A 68 -3.85 11.96 -19.39
CA GLN A 68 -3.49 13.37 -19.29
C GLN A 68 -3.96 13.97 -17.96
N GLN A 69 -5.16 13.60 -17.50
CA GLN A 69 -5.70 14.06 -16.22
C GLN A 69 -4.82 13.62 -15.05
N LEU A 70 -4.31 12.38 -15.05
CA LEU A 70 -3.38 11.88 -14.02
C LEU A 70 -2.02 12.59 -14.05
N ILE A 71 -1.53 12.95 -15.25
CA ILE A 71 -0.31 13.77 -15.39
C ILE A 71 -0.56 15.16 -14.80
N GLU A 72 -1.68 15.78 -15.12
CA GLU A 72 -2.06 17.09 -14.58
C GLU A 72 -2.23 17.05 -13.06
N GLN A 73 -2.71 15.95 -12.49
CA GLN A 73 -2.75 15.74 -11.04
C GLN A 73 -1.36 15.68 -10.39
N GLY A 74 -0.28 15.51 -11.16
CA GLY A 74 1.09 15.42 -10.64
C GLY A 74 1.42 14.07 -9.99
N VAL A 75 0.62 13.02 -10.23
CA VAL A 75 0.82 11.69 -9.64
C VAL A 75 1.57 10.71 -10.54
N GLN A 76 2.01 11.18 -11.72
CA GLN A 76 2.70 10.35 -12.71
C GLN A 76 3.89 9.62 -12.11
N HIS A 77 4.78 10.32 -11.39
CA HIS A 77 5.99 9.69 -10.83
C HIS A 77 5.63 8.50 -9.93
N LEU A 78 4.67 8.67 -9.03
CA LEU A 78 4.25 7.61 -8.11
C LEU A 78 3.62 6.42 -8.84
N LEU A 79 2.79 6.68 -9.86
CA LEU A 79 2.14 5.65 -10.69
C LEU A 79 3.14 4.80 -11.49
N GLN A 80 4.26 5.41 -11.89
CA GLN A 80 5.29 4.78 -12.72
C GLN A 80 6.52 4.33 -11.92
N LEU A 81 6.52 4.55 -10.59
CA LEU A 81 7.67 4.26 -9.74
C LEU A 81 7.97 2.76 -9.75
N GLN A 82 9.16 2.42 -10.25
CA GLN A 82 9.69 1.06 -10.26
C GLN A 82 10.89 0.98 -9.33
N GLY A 83 10.94 -0.07 -8.53
CA GLY A 83 12.06 -0.28 -7.63
C GLY A 83 11.96 -1.57 -6.84
N SER A 84 13.10 -1.96 -6.28
CA SER A 84 13.15 -3.01 -5.27
C SER A 84 12.73 -2.44 -3.94
N TYR A 85 11.88 -3.18 -3.21
CA TYR A 85 11.54 -2.87 -1.83
C TYR A 85 11.94 -4.03 -0.93
N TYR A 86 12.20 -3.72 0.34
CA TYR A 86 12.55 -4.71 1.36
C TYR A 86 11.32 -4.97 2.23
N PRO A 87 10.63 -6.12 2.07
CA PRO A 87 9.36 -6.37 2.75
C PRO A 87 9.46 -6.24 4.28
N ASP A 88 10.55 -6.67 4.88
CA ASP A 88 10.72 -6.57 6.34
C ASP A 88 10.83 -5.12 6.82
N LEU A 89 11.49 -4.24 6.05
CA LEU A 89 11.54 -2.80 6.37
C LEU A 89 10.16 -2.15 6.24
N VAL A 90 9.38 -2.55 5.22
CA VAL A 90 7.99 -2.08 5.07
C VAL A 90 7.14 -2.52 6.26
N ARG A 91 7.29 -3.76 6.75
CA ARG A 91 6.58 -4.21 7.95
C ARG A 91 6.97 -3.41 9.20
N VAL A 92 8.26 -3.16 9.40
CA VAL A 92 8.73 -2.34 10.53
C VAL A 92 8.23 -0.90 10.41
N PHE A 93 8.24 -0.33 9.20
CA PHE A 93 7.69 0.99 8.89
C PHE A 93 6.24 1.10 9.38
N TYR A 94 5.37 0.17 8.97
CA TYR A 94 3.96 0.19 9.37
C TYR A 94 3.74 -0.19 10.84
N TYR A 95 4.53 -1.10 11.40
CA TYR A 95 4.46 -1.44 12.82
C TYR A 95 4.71 -0.21 13.70
N ASN A 96 5.79 0.53 13.42
CA ASN A 96 6.20 1.70 14.18
C ASN A 96 5.47 2.99 13.79
N LEU A 97 4.69 2.98 12.70
CA LEU A 97 3.96 4.14 12.17
C LEU A 97 3.08 4.79 13.24
N LYS A 98 3.22 6.10 13.40
CA LYS A 98 2.34 6.94 14.21
C LYS A 98 1.93 8.15 13.39
N SER A 99 0.78 8.70 13.71
CA SER A 99 0.25 9.93 13.10
C SER A 99 -0.18 10.86 14.21
N GLN A 100 0.26 12.11 14.15
CA GLN A 100 -0.15 13.17 15.05
C GLN A 100 -0.35 14.45 14.23
N ASN A 101 -1.54 15.05 14.32
CA ASN A 101 -1.91 16.28 13.60
C ASN A 101 -1.62 16.22 12.09
N GLY A 102 -1.86 15.07 11.46
CA GLY A 102 -1.62 14.87 10.01
C GLY A 102 -0.17 14.55 9.64
N ILE A 103 0.79 14.66 10.57
CA ILE A 103 2.19 14.31 10.33
C ILE A 103 2.41 12.85 10.69
N ILE A 104 2.94 12.09 9.73
CA ILE A 104 3.29 10.69 9.90
C ILE A 104 4.76 10.57 10.28
N TYR A 105 5.04 9.78 11.31
CA TYR A 105 6.40 9.46 11.73
C TYR A 105 6.54 7.98 12.04
N THR A 106 7.72 7.44 11.78
CA THR A 106 8.06 6.05 12.06
C THR A 106 9.56 5.91 12.30
N ARG A 107 9.97 4.80 12.92
CA ARG A 107 11.39 4.49 13.11
C ARG A 107 11.72 3.16 12.48
N VAL A 108 12.73 3.12 11.61
CA VAL A 108 13.16 1.89 10.94
C VAL A 108 14.67 1.77 11.06
N LYS A 109 15.16 0.66 11.62
CA LYS A 109 16.61 0.43 11.84
C LYS A 109 17.30 1.59 12.58
N GLY A 110 16.64 2.17 13.58
CA GLY A 110 17.18 3.29 14.37
C GLY A 110 17.06 4.67 13.71
N ILE A 111 16.65 4.74 12.44
CA ILE A 111 16.45 6.00 11.70
C ILE A 111 15.01 6.47 11.88
N ASP A 112 14.84 7.72 12.34
CA ASP A 112 13.54 8.38 12.34
C ASP A 112 13.20 8.86 10.93
N ILE A 113 12.00 8.54 10.49
CA ILE A 113 11.44 8.96 9.21
C ILE A 113 10.20 9.79 9.53
N ILE A 114 10.19 11.02 9.06
CA ILE A 114 9.04 11.94 9.15
C ILE A 114 8.57 12.16 7.71
N LEU A 115 7.30 11.90 7.42
CA LEU A 115 6.72 12.20 6.11
C LEU A 115 6.26 13.65 6.08
N ASP A 116 7.24 14.55 5.97
CA ASP A 116 7.02 15.98 5.80
C ASP A 116 7.00 16.37 4.32
N ASN A 117 6.85 17.68 4.08
CA ASN A 117 6.80 18.26 2.75
C ASN A 117 8.06 17.97 1.91
N ASP A 118 9.23 17.79 2.55
CA ASP A 118 10.48 17.48 1.86
C ASP A 118 10.43 16.05 1.30
N ILE A 119 10.01 15.08 2.12
CA ILE A 119 9.83 13.69 1.66
C ILE A 119 8.78 13.59 0.56
N TRP A 120 7.64 14.28 0.70
CA TRP A 120 6.59 14.26 -0.32
C TRP A 120 7.07 14.83 -1.66
N THR A 121 7.83 15.92 -1.63
CA THR A 121 8.28 16.61 -2.85
C THR A 121 9.48 15.90 -3.48
N ASN A 122 10.47 15.48 -2.68
CA ASN A 122 11.74 14.99 -3.20
C ASN A 122 11.82 13.47 -3.36
N VAL A 123 11.04 12.71 -2.59
CA VAL A 123 11.02 11.23 -2.69
C VAL A 123 9.80 10.76 -3.46
N ALA A 124 8.61 11.26 -3.12
CA ALA A 124 7.38 10.85 -3.81
C ALA A 124 7.13 11.64 -5.11
N HIS A 125 7.78 12.80 -5.27
CA HIS A 125 7.54 13.76 -6.36
C HIS A 125 6.07 14.17 -6.46
N LEU A 126 5.39 14.29 -5.33
CA LEU A 126 4.04 14.83 -5.27
C LEU A 126 4.11 16.35 -5.13
N PRO A 127 3.42 17.11 -5.99
CA PRO A 127 3.40 18.55 -5.86
C PRO A 127 2.60 18.96 -4.63
N ILE A 128 3.14 19.89 -3.86
CA ILE A 128 2.43 20.55 -2.77
C ILE A 128 1.81 21.81 -3.36
N LEU A 129 0.51 21.75 -3.59
CA LEU A 129 -0.25 22.81 -4.26
C LEU A 129 -1.16 23.52 -3.26
N GLU A 130 -1.32 24.82 -3.43
CA GLU A 130 -2.36 25.57 -2.75
C GLU A 130 -3.72 25.35 -3.44
N ASN A 131 -4.82 25.58 -2.71
CA ASN A 131 -6.19 25.47 -3.24
C ASN A 131 -6.56 24.09 -3.81
N THR A 132 -6.02 23.02 -3.22
CA THR A 132 -6.40 21.64 -3.54
C THR A 132 -7.57 21.15 -2.70
N MET A 133 -8.32 20.21 -3.27
CA MET A 133 -9.45 19.56 -2.62
C MET A 133 -9.02 18.43 -1.69
N HIS A 134 -9.46 18.50 -0.43
CA HIS A 134 -9.36 17.44 0.56
C HIS A 134 -10.52 16.45 0.39
N VAL A 135 -10.22 15.20 0.06
CA VAL A 135 -11.23 14.15 -0.14
C VAL A 135 -11.32 13.30 1.13
N PRO A 136 -12.52 13.12 1.73
CA PRO A 136 -13.86 13.50 1.24
C PRO A 136 -14.37 14.86 1.73
N ASN A 137 -13.62 15.57 2.59
CA ASN A 137 -14.15 16.67 3.40
C ASN A 137 -14.69 17.86 2.57
N ASP A 138 -14.08 18.16 1.42
CA ASP A 138 -14.43 19.31 0.58
C ASP A 138 -15.54 19.01 -0.43
N PHE A 139 -16.04 17.77 -0.48
CA PHE A 139 -17.06 17.34 -1.45
C PHE A 139 -18.50 17.67 -1.04
N GLY A 140 -18.73 18.12 0.20
CA GLY A 140 -20.06 18.49 0.70
C GLY A 140 -21.11 17.38 0.53
N ASP A 141 -22.29 17.75 0.02
CA ASP A 141 -23.41 16.83 -0.24
C ASP A 141 -23.22 16.00 -1.53
N PHE A 142 -22.12 15.26 -1.61
CA PHE A 142 -21.79 14.45 -2.78
C PHE A 142 -22.83 13.36 -3.04
N ASN A 143 -23.47 13.40 -4.21
CA ASN A 143 -24.43 12.38 -4.61
C ASN A 143 -23.73 11.23 -5.34
N LYS A 144 -23.30 10.21 -4.57
CA LYS A 144 -22.61 9.04 -5.14
C LYS A 144 -23.39 8.29 -6.21
N ILE A 145 -24.73 8.29 -6.17
CA ILE A 145 -25.55 7.60 -7.17
C ILE A 145 -25.51 8.36 -8.49
N LEU A 146 -25.57 9.69 -8.43
CA LEU A 146 -25.45 10.54 -9.61
C LEU A 146 -24.06 10.42 -10.23
N ALA A 147 -23.00 10.51 -9.42
CA ALA A 147 -21.62 10.35 -9.88
C ALA A 147 -21.38 8.96 -10.48
N TYR A 148 -21.84 7.89 -9.82
CA TYR A 148 -21.71 6.55 -10.39
C TYR A 148 -22.44 6.42 -11.73
N ARG A 149 -23.66 6.96 -11.85
CA ARG A 149 -24.42 6.95 -13.11
C ARG A 149 -23.72 7.71 -14.23
N SER A 150 -23.05 8.83 -13.93
CA SER A 150 -22.30 9.57 -14.94
C SER A 150 -21.13 8.76 -15.52
N PHE A 151 -20.63 7.75 -14.80
CA PHE A 151 -19.56 6.83 -15.24
C PHE A 151 -20.06 5.51 -15.85
N MET A 152 -21.36 5.22 -15.80
CA MET A 152 -21.92 3.97 -16.33
C MET A 152 -21.88 3.92 -17.87
N ARG A 153 -21.81 2.69 -18.41
CA ARG A 153 -22.05 2.44 -19.84
C ARG A 153 -23.48 2.80 -20.23
N ASN A 154 -24.44 2.40 -19.39
CA ASN A 154 -25.87 2.61 -19.59
C ASN A 154 -26.48 3.31 -18.36
N PRO A 155 -26.45 4.66 -18.29
CA PRO A 155 -26.88 5.41 -17.10
C PRO A 155 -28.35 5.20 -16.70
N GLN A 156 -29.20 4.82 -17.66
CA GLN A 156 -30.63 4.56 -17.45
C GLN A 156 -30.91 3.18 -16.85
N GLN A 157 -29.93 2.28 -16.81
CA GLN A 157 -30.12 0.95 -16.27
C GLN A 157 -30.46 1.02 -14.78
N PRO A 158 -31.46 0.24 -14.30
CA PRO A 158 -31.75 0.13 -12.88
C PRO A 158 -30.51 -0.35 -12.12
N LEU A 159 -30.24 0.26 -10.97
CA LEU A 159 -29.19 -0.22 -10.07
C LEU A 159 -29.76 -1.37 -9.24
N PRO A 160 -29.36 -2.64 -9.49
CA PRO A 160 -29.93 -3.77 -8.76
C PRO A 160 -29.61 -3.70 -7.26
N ASN A 161 -28.49 -3.08 -6.90
CA ASN A 161 -28.12 -2.84 -5.51
C ASN A 161 -27.44 -1.46 -5.36
N ARG A 162 -28.07 -0.54 -4.64
CA ARG A 162 -27.51 0.80 -4.36
C ARG A 162 -26.42 0.79 -3.27
N ARG A 163 -26.31 -0.28 -2.48
CA ARG A 163 -25.26 -0.42 -1.45
C ARG A 163 -23.93 -0.88 -2.04
N TYR A 164 -23.95 -1.75 -3.05
CA TYR A 164 -22.74 -2.27 -3.70
C TYR A 164 -22.71 -1.86 -5.16
N LEU A 165 -22.09 -0.71 -5.42
CA LEU A 165 -21.84 -0.22 -6.76
C LEU A 165 -20.65 -1.00 -7.36
N LEU A 166 -20.83 -1.58 -8.54
CA LEU A 166 -19.83 -2.48 -9.14
C LEU A 166 -19.17 -1.84 -10.36
N VAL A 167 -17.84 -1.90 -10.39
CA VAL A 167 -17.00 -1.38 -11.46
C VAL A 167 -17.32 -2.03 -12.82
N GLY A 168 -17.89 -3.23 -12.80
CA GLY A 168 -18.37 -3.95 -13.99
C GLY A 168 -19.44 -3.22 -14.82
N ASN A 169 -20.15 -2.25 -14.23
CA ASN A 169 -21.15 -1.44 -14.95
C ASN A 169 -20.58 -0.13 -15.52
N LEU A 170 -19.36 0.24 -15.11
CA LEU A 170 -18.71 1.45 -15.60
C LEU A 170 -18.24 1.27 -17.05
N ARG A 171 -18.14 2.38 -17.76
CA ARG A 171 -17.41 2.47 -19.03
C ARG A 171 -15.98 1.98 -18.86
N MET A 172 -15.38 1.54 -19.97
CA MET A 172 -14.07 0.89 -19.94
C MET A 172 -13.00 1.83 -19.39
N GLU A 173 -13.03 3.09 -19.80
CA GLU A 173 -12.10 4.12 -19.37
C GLU A 173 -12.16 4.37 -17.85
N GLU A 174 -13.35 4.62 -17.33
CA GLU A 174 -13.58 4.86 -15.90
C GLU A 174 -13.29 3.62 -15.04
N ARG A 175 -13.54 2.42 -15.58
CA ARG A 175 -13.15 1.18 -14.93
C ARG A 175 -11.64 1.07 -14.79
N VAL A 176 -10.88 1.40 -15.82
CA VAL A 176 -9.42 1.36 -15.76
C VAL A 176 -8.92 2.41 -14.78
N LEU A 177 -9.44 3.64 -14.85
CA LEU A 177 -9.11 4.71 -13.90
C LEU A 177 -9.37 4.28 -12.45
N HIS A 178 -10.54 3.69 -12.17
CA HIS A 178 -10.87 3.14 -10.86
C HIS A 178 -9.80 2.17 -10.37
N TYR A 179 -9.42 1.20 -11.19
CA TYR A 179 -8.38 0.24 -10.82
C TYR A 179 -7.02 0.89 -10.61
N LEU A 180 -6.61 1.87 -11.42
CA LEU A 180 -5.36 2.60 -11.19
C LEU A 180 -5.37 3.29 -9.82
N ILE A 181 -6.49 3.92 -9.44
CA ILE A 181 -6.65 4.55 -8.14
C ILE A 181 -6.53 3.51 -7.02
N VAL A 182 -7.37 2.45 -7.02
CA VAL A 182 -7.43 1.50 -5.90
C VAL A 182 -6.28 0.48 -5.85
N TRP A 183 -5.44 0.41 -6.88
CA TRP A 183 -4.25 -0.43 -6.87
C TRP A 183 -2.95 0.33 -6.57
N LEU A 184 -2.86 1.60 -6.99
CA LEU A 184 -1.59 2.34 -7.00
C LEU A 184 -1.60 3.56 -6.07
N LEU A 185 -2.68 4.34 -6.07
CA LEU A 185 -2.74 5.61 -5.34
C LEU A 185 -3.36 5.45 -3.96
N CYS A 186 -4.48 4.73 -3.88
CA CYS A 186 -5.24 4.52 -2.66
C CYS A 186 -5.53 3.02 -2.46
N PRO A 187 -4.48 2.17 -2.31
CA PRO A 187 -4.66 0.73 -2.14
C PRO A 187 -5.49 0.38 -0.91
N ARG A 188 -6.42 -0.56 -1.07
CA ARG A 188 -7.25 -1.09 0.02
C ARG A 188 -7.37 -2.61 -0.05
N GLY A 189 -7.55 -3.24 1.11
CA GLY A 189 -7.65 -4.71 1.24
C GLY A 189 -9.05 -5.28 0.96
N SER A 190 -10.03 -4.43 0.67
CA SER A 190 -11.42 -4.82 0.38
C SER A 190 -11.62 -5.21 -1.09
N ASN A 191 -12.85 -5.62 -1.44
CA ASN A 191 -13.18 -6.02 -2.81
C ASN A 191 -12.98 -4.85 -3.79
N LEU A 192 -11.96 -4.98 -4.65
CA LEU A 192 -11.58 -3.96 -5.63
C LEU A 192 -12.57 -3.83 -6.81
N ALA A 193 -13.51 -4.76 -6.97
CA ALA A 193 -14.59 -4.63 -7.95
C ALA A 193 -15.75 -3.76 -7.42
N GLN A 194 -15.76 -3.42 -6.13
CA GLN A 194 -16.73 -2.49 -5.55
C GLN A 194 -16.20 -1.06 -5.67
N CYS A 195 -17.04 -0.16 -6.18
CA CYS A 195 -16.77 1.25 -6.30
C CYS A 195 -17.33 1.97 -5.06
N PHE A 196 -16.44 2.44 -4.19
CA PHE A 196 -16.84 3.16 -2.99
C PHE A 196 -17.06 4.64 -3.26
N GLU A 197 -17.73 5.30 -2.34
CA GLU A 197 -18.02 6.73 -2.42
C GLU A 197 -16.74 7.57 -2.56
N ILE A 198 -15.71 7.24 -1.80
CA ILE A 198 -14.40 7.89 -1.92
C ILE A 198 -13.75 7.67 -3.30
N ASP A 199 -13.89 6.47 -3.89
CA ASP A 199 -13.36 6.22 -5.23
C ASP A 199 -14.08 7.11 -6.26
N LEU A 200 -15.41 7.24 -6.13
CA LEU A 200 -16.23 8.07 -7.00
C LEU A 200 -15.88 9.55 -6.87
N MET A 201 -15.60 10.03 -5.66
CA MET A 201 -15.13 11.39 -5.43
C MET A 201 -13.78 11.62 -6.13
N ILE A 202 -12.80 10.73 -5.92
CA ILE A 202 -11.47 10.83 -6.56
C ILE A 202 -11.61 10.80 -8.09
N MET A 203 -12.38 9.86 -8.63
CA MET A 203 -12.65 9.78 -10.07
C MET A 203 -13.34 11.04 -10.60
N SER A 204 -14.29 11.59 -9.86
CA SER A 204 -14.99 12.83 -10.24
C SER A 204 -14.06 14.03 -10.25
N ALA A 205 -13.18 14.17 -9.25
CA ALA A 205 -12.19 15.24 -9.23
C ALA A 205 -11.19 15.11 -10.38
N ILE A 206 -10.65 13.90 -10.63
CA ILE A 206 -9.72 13.66 -11.74
C ILE A 206 -10.39 13.98 -13.08
N THR A 207 -11.59 13.45 -13.33
CA THR A 207 -12.28 13.62 -14.61
C THR A 207 -12.74 15.05 -14.90
N GLN A 208 -12.88 15.87 -13.85
CA GLN A 208 -13.18 17.31 -13.93
C GLN A 208 -11.93 18.19 -13.80
N ASN A 209 -10.73 17.61 -13.78
CA ASN A 209 -9.45 18.32 -13.58
C ASN A 209 -9.37 19.18 -12.30
N ILE A 210 -10.14 18.81 -11.27
CA ILE A 210 -10.06 19.42 -9.94
C ILE A 210 -8.82 18.85 -9.24
N LYS A 211 -7.93 19.71 -8.75
CA LYS A 211 -6.70 19.29 -8.08
C LYS A 211 -7.00 18.67 -6.72
N ILE A 212 -6.56 17.44 -6.51
CA ILE A 212 -6.71 16.72 -5.24
C ILE A 212 -5.47 16.97 -4.37
N ASN A 213 -5.67 17.10 -3.06
CA ASN A 213 -4.58 17.05 -2.10
C ASN A 213 -4.08 15.60 -1.97
N TRP A 214 -3.16 15.20 -2.85
CA TRP A 214 -2.63 13.83 -2.87
C TRP A 214 -1.82 13.48 -1.64
N VAL A 215 -1.10 14.45 -1.05
CA VAL A 215 -0.34 14.26 0.18
C VAL A 215 -1.26 13.84 1.32
N ASP A 216 -2.36 14.57 1.51
CA ASP A 216 -3.36 14.26 2.54
C ASP A 216 -4.03 12.90 2.30
N LEU A 217 -4.48 12.67 1.06
CA LEU A 217 -5.20 11.43 0.69
C LEU A 217 -4.33 10.17 0.81
N ILE A 218 -3.06 10.25 0.41
CA ILE A 218 -2.10 9.14 0.54
C ILE A 218 -1.72 8.94 2.01
N SER A 219 -1.52 10.03 2.78
CA SER A 219 -1.25 9.96 4.22
C SER A 219 -2.37 9.23 4.96
N ASP A 220 -3.62 9.56 4.70
CA ASP A 220 -4.77 8.87 5.30
C ASP A 220 -4.82 7.40 4.87
N THR A 221 -4.47 7.09 3.62
CA THR A 221 -4.34 5.70 3.14
C THR A 221 -3.27 4.92 3.91
N ILE A 222 -2.09 5.49 4.13
CA ILE A 222 -1.01 4.87 4.92
C ILE A 222 -1.49 4.59 6.36
N VAL A 223 -2.17 5.56 6.99
CA VAL A 223 -2.68 5.41 8.36
C VAL A 223 -3.78 4.36 8.45
N ARG A 224 -4.73 4.33 7.50
CA ARG A 224 -5.79 3.31 7.44
C ARG A 224 -5.25 1.91 7.22
N ALA A 225 -4.24 1.76 6.36
CA ALA A 225 -3.60 0.46 6.12
C ALA A 225 -3.06 -0.15 7.42
N LYS A 226 -2.56 0.65 8.37
CA LYS A 226 -2.21 0.16 9.71
C LYS A 226 -3.43 -0.32 10.51
N ARG A 227 -4.53 0.43 10.51
CA ARG A 227 -5.74 0.20 11.32
C ARG A 227 -6.55 -1.02 10.89
N ASP A 228 -6.76 -1.20 9.60
CA ASP A 228 -7.57 -2.31 9.05
C ASP A 228 -7.01 -3.68 9.47
N HIS A 229 -5.71 -3.73 9.76
CA HIS A 229 -5.06 -4.93 10.27
C HIS A 229 -5.17 -5.13 11.80
N HIS A 230 -5.46 -4.09 12.59
CA HIS A 230 -5.79 -4.27 14.02
C HIS A 230 -7.17 -4.94 14.19
N GLN A 231 -8.15 -4.59 13.36
CA GLN A 231 -9.50 -5.20 13.41
C GLN A 231 -9.51 -6.67 12.98
N HIS A 232 -8.74 -7.05 11.94
CA HIS A 232 -8.61 -8.45 11.52
C HIS A 232 -7.94 -9.34 12.59
N ASN A 233 -7.06 -8.78 13.42
CA ASN A 233 -6.40 -9.54 14.47
C ASN A 233 -7.27 -9.75 15.72
N HIS A 234 -8.16 -8.80 16.04
CA HIS A 234 -9.14 -9.00 17.10
C HIS A 234 -10.14 -10.11 16.76
N HIS A 235 -10.68 -10.10 15.52
CA HIS A 235 -11.55 -11.20 15.08
C HIS A 235 -10.87 -12.58 15.19
N ASN A 236 -9.62 -12.73 14.76
CA ASN A 236 -8.93 -14.02 14.86
C ASN A 236 -8.59 -14.44 16.30
N GLN A 237 -8.42 -13.50 17.24
CA GLN A 237 -8.20 -13.82 18.64
C GLN A 237 -9.50 -14.25 19.35
N ASP A 238 -10.64 -13.66 18.98
CA ASP A 238 -11.94 -14.05 19.54
C ASP A 238 -12.36 -15.45 19.05
N TYR A 239 -12.17 -15.77 17.77
CA TYR A 239 -12.39 -17.13 17.24
C TYR A 239 -11.53 -18.21 17.92
N HIS A 240 -10.33 -17.88 18.39
CA HIS A 240 -9.47 -18.81 19.12
C HIS A 240 -9.76 -18.89 20.62
N ARG A 241 -10.47 -17.92 21.22
CA ARG A 241 -10.98 -18.03 22.59
C ARG A 241 -12.23 -18.90 22.65
N ASP A 242 -13.11 -18.79 21.66
CA ASP A 242 -14.36 -19.56 21.60
C ASP A 242 -14.14 -21.06 21.31
N LEU A 243 -12.98 -21.45 20.77
CA LEU A 243 -12.59 -22.85 20.55
C LEU A 243 -11.87 -23.50 21.75
N ASN A 244 -11.61 -22.75 22.83
CA ASN A 244 -10.98 -23.26 24.05
C ASN A 244 -11.93 -23.24 25.27
N VAL A 245 -13.23 -23.12 25.02
CA VAL A 245 -14.29 -23.30 26.02
C VAL A 245 -15.20 -24.45 25.58
N GLU A 246 -14.64 -25.65 25.59
CA GLU A 246 -15.37 -26.92 25.80
C GLU A 246 -14.54 -27.81 26.74
#